data_AF-A0A2I6QJ07-F1
#
_entry.id   AF-A0A2I6QJ07-F1
#
_cell.length_a   1.000
_cell.length_b   1.000
_cell.length_c   1.000
_cell.angle_alpha   90.00
_cell.angle_beta   90.00
_cell.angle_gamma   90.00
#
_symmetry.space_group_name_H-M   'P 1'
#
loop_
_entity.id
_entity.type
_entity.pdbx_description
1 polymer ?
#
loop_
_entity_poly.entity_id
_entity_poly.type
_entity_poly.pdbx_seq_one_letter_code
_entity_poly.pdbx_strand_id
1 'polypeptide(L)'
;MLKPLYSFAGLGVVIGPTKADLAAVPAEKRGEYILQERVQFEPIIATPHGMTKAEVRVMYIWLDELTPVMTIIRMGRGLQMGVDHNRNMEWVGSSAGLV
;
A
#
# COMPACT_ATOMS: atom_id res chain seq x y z
N MET A 1 2.69 -7.04 9.14
CA MET A 1 3.55 -6.66 8.01
C MET A 1 4.81 -6.04 8.58
N LEU A 2 5.99 -6.54 8.20
CA LEU A 2 7.27 -5.92 8.55
C LEU A 2 7.68 -5.00 7.38
N LYS A 3 7.97 -3.74 7.67
CA LYS A 3 8.26 -2.72 6.64
C LYS A 3 9.54 -1.94 6.98
N PRO A 4 10.48 -1.78 6.03
CA PRO A 4 11.58 -0.84 6.18
C PRO A 4 11.07 0.58 5.98
N LEU A 5 11.45 1.50 6.87
CA LEU A 5 11.05 2.91 6.84
C LEU A 5 11.60 3.65 5.60
N TYR A 6 12.81 3.30 5.17
CA TYR A 6 13.49 3.92 4.04
C TYR A 6 13.39 3.10 2.74
N SER A 7 12.29 2.36 2.56
CA SER A 7 12.05 1.59 1.33
C SER A 7 11.21 2.36 0.30
N PHE A 8 11.53 2.18 -0.98
CA PHE A 8 10.73 2.70 -2.10
C PHE A 8 9.96 1.57 -2.78
N ALA A 9 8.77 1.90 -3.32
CA ALA A 9 7.90 0.99 -4.07
C ALA A 9 7.52 -0.33 -3.36
N GLY A 10 7.66 -0.41 -2.03
CA GLY A 10 7.35 -1.63 -1.27
C GLY A 10 8.47 -2.67 -1.23
N LEU A 11 9.68 -2.32 -1.67
CA LEU A 11 10.85 -3.19 -1.58
C LEU A 11 11.16 -3.57 -0.12
N GLY A 12 11.37 -4.85 0.16
CA GLY A 12 11.69 -5.33 1.51
C GLY A 12 10.49 -5.42 2.47
N VAL A 13 9.27 -5.17 1.99
CA VAL A 13 8.06 -5.42 2.79
C VAL A 13 7.79 -6.92 2.88
N VAL A 14 7.72 -7.45 4.10
CA VAL A 14 7.36 -8.85 4.36
C VAL A 14 5.92 -8.93 4.83
N ILE A 15 5.08 -9.58 4.02
CA ILE A 15 3.68 -9.85 4.34
C ILE A 15 3.60 -11.12 5.17
N GLY A 16 2.97 -11.04 6.35
CA GLY A 16 2.89 -12.17 7.28
C GLY A 16 4.26 -12.61 7.83
N PRO A 17 5.05 -11.69 8.42
CA PRO A 17 6.38 -12.02 8.93
C PRO A 17 6.31 -13.08 10.03
N THR A 18 7.23 -14.02 10.00
CA THR A 18 7.46 -15.02 11.05
C THR A 18 8.37 -14.46 12.14
N LYS A 19 8.48 -15.17 13.28
CA LYS A 19 9.45 -14.81 14.32
C LYS A 19 10.90 -14.81 13.80
N ALA A 20 11.22 -15.70 12.86
CA ALA A 20 12.55 -15.76 12.26
C ALA A 20 12.85 -14.51 11.42
N ASP A 21 11.88 -14.02 10.66
CA ASP A 21 12.02 -12.78 9.86
C ASP A 21 12.29 -11.57 10.76
N LEU A 22 11.62 -11.50 11.92
CA LEU A 22 11.85 -10.44 12.90
C LEU A 22 13.24 -10.55 13.54
N ALA A 23 13.68 -11.77 13.86
CA ALA A 23 14.99 -12.02 14.44
C ALA A 23 16.14 -11.74 13.46
N ALA A 24 15.90 -11.92 12.16
CA ALA A 24 16.87 -11.64 11.10
C ALA A 24 17.17 -10.15 10.91
N VAL A 25 16.32 -9.24 11.42
CA VAL A 25 16.61 -7.79 11.40
C VAL A 25 17.74 -7.48 12.39
N PRO A 26 18.90 -6.97 11.92
CA PRO A 26 20.02 -6.63 12.79
C PRO A 26 19.60 -5.66 13.89
N ALA A 27 20.07 -5.86 15.12
CA ALA A 27 19.62 -5.14 16.30
C ALA A 27 19.78 -3.61 16.14
N GLU A 28 20.90 -3.20 15.56
CA GLU A 28 21.26 -1.82 15.26
C GLU A 28 20.37 -1.17 14.19
N LYS A 29 19.70 -1.97 13.34
CA LYS A 29 18.79 -1.48 12.29
C LYS A 29 17.32 -1.55 12.66
N ARG A 30 16.94 -2.10 13.82
CA ARG A 30 15.52 -2.28 14.18
C ARG A 30 14.74 -0.97 14.23
N GLY A 31 15.39 0.16 14.55
CA GLY A 31 14.79 1.49 14.50
C GLY A 31 14.39 1.96 13.09
N GLU A 32 14.88 1.27 12.05
CA GLU A 32 14.57 1.54 10.65
C GLU A 32 13.40 0.68 10.13
N TYR A 33 12.71 -0.06 11.00
CA TYR A 33 11.59 -0.93 10.64
C TYR A 33 10.36 -0.61 11.47
N ILE A 34 9.19 -0.84 10.87
CA ILE A 34 7.91 -0.83 11.56
C ILE A 34 7.18 -2.15 11.37
N LEU A 35 6.60 -2.66 12.46
CA LEU A 35 5.65 -3.74 12.41
C LEU A 35 4.24 -3.14 12.39
N GLN A 36 3.49 -3.43 11.33
CA GLN A 36 2.13 -2.95 11.16
C GLN A 36 1.16 -4.14 11.17
N GLU A 37 0.04 -4.00 11.88
CA GLU A 37 -1.07 -4.94 11.76
C GLU A 37 -1.55 -5.08 10.30
N ARG A 38 -1.97 -6.28 9.92
CA ARG A 38 -2.45 -6.53 8.56
C ARG A 38 -3.88 -6.01 8.42
N VAL A 39 -4.07 -5.07 7.51
CA VAL A 39 -5.42 -4.63 7.12
C VAL A 39 -5.93 -5.50 5.97
N GLN A 40 -7.18 -5.94 6.08
CA GLN A 40 -7.89 -6.59 4.98
C GLN A 40 -8.63 -5.53 4.17
N PHE A 41 -8.28 -5.42 2.89
CA PHE A 41 -9.01 -4.57 1.95
C PHE A 41 -10.17 -5.37 1.37
N GLU A 42 -11.39 -4.88 1.58
CA GLU A 42 -12.59 -5.49 1.02
C GLU A 42 -12.70 -5.17 -0.48
N PRO A 43 -12.89 -6.17 -1.35
CA PRO A 43 -13.00 -5.94 -2.79
C PRO A 43 -14.40 -5.43 -3.14
N ILE A 44 -14.59 -4.11 -3.08
CA ILE A 44 -15.91 -3.47 -3.25
C ILE A 44 -16.20 -2.94 -4.66
N ILE A 45 -15.18 -2.81 -5.53
CA ILE A 45 -15.38 -2.25 -6.87
C ILE A 45 -15.56 -3.37 -7.88
N ALA A 46 -16.76 -3.49 -8.44
CA ALA A 46 -17.07 -4.43 -9.52
C ALA A 46 -16.42 -3.98 -10.84
N THR A 47 -15.83 -4.92 -11.56
CA THR A 47 -15.25 -4.71 -12.90
C THR A 47 -15.61 -5.90 -13.79
N PRO A 48 -15.46 -5.79 -15.13
CA PRO A 48 -15.70 -6.92 -16.04
C PRO A 48 -14.79 -8.14 -15.77
N HIS A 49 -13.69 -7.98 -15.04
CA HIS A 49 -12.72 -9.02 -14.72
C HIS A 49 -12.77 -9.40 -13.22
N GLY A 50 -13.92 -9.19 -12.58
CA GLY A 50 -14.17 -9.50 -11.17
C GLY A 50 -13.90 -8.34 -10.21
N MET A 51 -14.17 -8.56 -8.93
CA MET A 51 -14.08 -7.53 -7.90
C MET A 51 -12.62 -7.06 -7.68
N THR A 52 -12.47 -5.77 -7.36
CA THR A 52 -11.18 -5.13 -7.10
C THR A 52 -11.22 -4.38 -5.78
N LYS A 53 -10.05 -4.30 -5.14
CA LYS A 53 -9.83 -3.52 -3.91
C LYS A 53 -9.45 -2.10 -4.27
N ALA A 54 -9.73 -1.16 -3.38
CA ALA A 54 -9.35 0.24 -3.52
C ALA A 54 -8.44 0.68 -2.37
N GLU A 55 -7.38 1.41 -2.71
CA GLU A 55 -6.57 2.22 -1.80
C GLU A 55 -6.84 3.69 -2.14
N VAL A 56 -7.24 4.48 -1.13
CA VAL A 56 -7.47 5.91 -1.29
C VAL A 56 -6.22 6.66 -0.83
N ARG A 57 -5.72 7.55 -1.68
CA ARG A 57 -4.64 8.48 -1.38
C ARG A 57 -5.16 9.89 -1.46
N VAL A 58 -4.79 10.71 -0.49
CA VAL A 58 -5.14 12.13 -0.47
C VAL A 58 -3.83 12.91 -0.46
N MET A 59 -3.66 13.77 -1.46
CA MET A 59 -2.59 14.76 -1.46
C MET A 59 -3.03 15.94 -0.63
N TYR A 60 -2.15 16.34 0.29
CA TYR A 60 -2.30 17.56 1.07
C TYR A 60 -1.22 18.55 0.67
N ILE A 61 -1.55 19.84 0.70
CA ILE A 61 -0.59 20.94 0.62
C ILE A 61 -0.63 21.75 1.92
N TRP A 62 0.46 22.44 2.20
CA TRP A 62 0.54 23.38 3.30
C TRP A 62 0.50 24.80 2.75
N LEU A 63 -0.58 25.52 3.05
CA LEU A 63 -0.67 26.97 2.81
C LEU A 63 -0.51 27.65 4.17
N ASP A 64 -1.61 27.81 4.90
CA ASP A 64 -1.64 28.19 6.31
C ASP A 64 -2.10 27.04 7.23
N GLU A 65 -2.85 26.09 6.66
CA GLU A 65 -3.27 24.84 7.28
C GLU A 65 -3.13 23.65 6.31
N LEU A 66 -3.15 22.42 6.85
CA LEU A 66 -3.07 21.19 6.07
C LEU A 66 -4.33 21.02 5.20
N THR A 67 -4.22 21.33 3.91
CA THR A 67 -5.38 21.38 2.99
C THR A 67 -5.35 20.20 2.02
N PRO A 68 -6.41 19.36 1.95
CA PRO A 68 -6.51 18.30 0.94
C PRO A 68 -6.83 18.91 -0.42
N VAL A 69 -6.10 18.50 -1.47
CA VAL A 69 -6.26 19.08 -2.82
C VAL A 69 -6.51 18.06 -3.92
N MET A 70 -6.24 16.79 -3.67
CA MET A 70 -6.45 15.75 -4.67
C MET A 70 -6.67 14.40 -4.02
N THR A 71 -7.71 13.71 -4.44
CA THR A 71 -7.94 12.30 -4.10
C THR A 71 -7.58 11.44 -5.29
N ILE A 72 -6.74 10.43 -5.07
CA ILE A 72 -6.36 9.43 -6.05
C ILE A 72 -6.79 8.06 -5.52
N ILE A 73 -7.54 7.34 -6.34
CA ILE A 73 -7.94 5.97 -6.06
C ILE A 73 -7.00 5.04 -6.80
N ARG A 74 -6.45 4.06 -6.08
CA ARG A 74 -5.64 2.99 -6.66
C ARG A 74 -6.39 1.67 -6.54
N MET A 75 -6.55 0.99 -7.65
CA MET A 75 -7.25 -0.28 -7.74
C MET A 75 -6.25 -1.41 -7.96
N GLY A 76 -6.48 -2.54 -7.30
CA GLY A 76 -5.67 -3.74 -7.47
C GLY A 76 -6.33 -4.99 -6.92
N ARG A 77 -5.80 -6.15 -7.29
CA ARG A 77 -6.25 -7.46 -6.80
C ARG A 77 -5.21 -8.17 -5.95
N GLY A 78 -3.93 -7.82 -6.13
CA GLY A 78 -2.81 -8.38 -5.39
C GLY A 78 -2.89 -8.17 -3.88
N LEU A 79 -2.00 -8.86 -3.16
CA LEU A 79 -1.84 -8.71 -1.71
C LEU A 79 -1.27 -7.34 -1.32
N GLN A 80 -0.53 -6.71 -2.25
CA GLN A 80 0.01 -5.37 -2.10
C GLN A 80 -0.44 -4.50 -3.27
N MET A 81 -0.85 -3.27 -2.96
CA MET A 81 -1.13 -2.25 -3.98
C MET A 81 0.20 -1.69 -4.51
N GLY A 82 0.91 -2.47 -5.31
CA GLY A 82 2.17 -2.09 -5.97
C GLY A 82 2.10 -2.35 -7.47
N VAL A 83 2.87 -1.60 -8.27
CA VAL A 83 2.88 -1.76 -9.73
C VAL A 83 3.37 -3.16 -10.12
N ASP A 84 4.44 -3.65 -9.49
CA ASP A 84 5.00 -4.98 -9.78
C ASP A 84 4.03 -6.13 -9.46
N HIS A 85 3.21 -5.97 -8.42
CA HIS A 85 2.25 -6.98 -7.98
C HIS A 85 0.96 -7.01 -8.79
N ASN A 86 0.71 -6.00 -9.64
CA ASN A 86 -0.48 -5.91 -10.49
C ASN A 86 -0.13 -5.98 -11.98
N ARG A 87 1.12 -6.34 -12.34
CA ARG A 87 1.52 -6.53 -13.74
C ARG A 87 0.62 -7.57 -14.41
N ASN A 88 0.18 -7.26 -15.63
CA ASN A 88 -0.70 -8.10 -16.46
C ASN A 88 -2.10 -8.36 -15.89
N MET A 89 -2.57 -7.58 -14.91
CA MET A 89 -3.97 -7.60 -14.47
C MET A 89 -4.75 -6.50 -15.19
N GLU A 90 -5.96 -6.82 -15.66
CA GLU A 90 -6.84 -5.84 -16.33
C GLU A 90 -7.73 -5.12 -15.33
N TRP A 91 -8.16 -3.88 -15.62
CA TRP A 91 -8.99 -3.08 -14.71
C TRP A 91 -8.38 -2.91 -13.30
N VAL A 92 -7.06 -2.74 -13.27
CA VAL A 92 -6.26 -2.27 -12.12
C VAL A 92 -5.56 -0.98 -12.53
N GLY A 93 -5.10 -0.17 -11.58
CA GLY A 93 -4.40 1.08 -11.90
C GLY A 93 -4.72 2.21 -10.95
N SER A 94 -4.60 3.45 -11.43
CA SER A 94 -4.92 4.64 -10.64
C SER A 94 -5.91 5.52 -11.39
N SER A 95 -6.86 6.12 -10.68
CA SER A 95 -7.84 7.08 -11.19
C SER A 95 -7.93 8.28 -10.26
N ALA A 96 -8.33 9.44 -10.80
CA ALA A 96 -8.81 10.53 -9.97
C ALA A 96 -10.05 10.07 -9.19
N GLY A 97 -10.09 10.34 -7.90
CA GLY A 97 -11.30 10.23 -7.08
C GLY A 97 -12.06 11.54 -7.19
N LEU A 98 -13.05 11.59 -8.08
CA LEU A 98 -13.96 12.73 -8.19
C LEU A 98 -15.02 12.58 -7.09
N VAL A 99 -15.19 13.63 -6.29
CA VAL A 99 -16.22 13.73 -5.24
C VAL A 99 -17.24 14.78 -5.67
#